data_AF-A0A4Q9V304-F1
#
_entry.id   AF-A0A4Q9V304-F1
#
_cell.length_a   1.000
_cell.length_b   1.000
_cell.length_c   1.000
_cell.angle_alpha   90.00
_cell.angle_beta   90.00
_cell.angle_gamma   90.00
#
_symmetry.space_group_name_H-M   'P 1'
#
loop_
_entity.id
_entity.type
_entity.pdbx_description
1 polymer ?
#
loop_
_entity_poly.entity_id
_entity_poly.type
_entity_poly.pdbx_seq_one_letter_code
_entity_poly.pdbx_strand_id
1 'polypeptide(L)' 'MNNSQIINTLLIVAGGGMLLYAISAEDVSPFFKIIGLVIIMLGLYRATNYWVATKDDHKKENENQDD' A
#
# COMPACT_ATOMS: atom_id res chain seq x y z
N MET A 1 2.34 -11.48 12.27
CA MET A 1 1.97 -10.44 11.28
C MET A 1 1.91 -11.08 9.91
N ASN A 2 0.80 -10.93 9.19
CA ASN A 2 0.67 -11.49 7.84
C ASN A 2 1.68 -10.81 6.91
N ASN A 3 2.48 -11.59 6.16
CA ASN A 3 3.50 -11.06 5.25
C ASN A 3 2.94 -10.03 4.27
N SER A 4 1.66 -10.16 3.88
CA SER A 4 0.95 -9.23 3.00
C SER A 4 0.82 -7.81 3.57
N GLN A 5 0.60 -7.67 4.88
CA GLN A 5 0.50 -6.34 5.51
C GLN A 5 1.86 -5.64 5.56
N ILE A 6 2.92 -6.38 5.90
CA ILE A 6 4.29 -5.86 5.95
C ILE A 6 4.74 -5.36 4.58
N ILE A 7 4.48 -6.15 3.52
CA ILE A 7 4.84 -5.80 2.13
C ILE A 7 4.07 -4.55 1.67
N ASN A 8 2.78 -4.44 2.00
CA ASN A 8 1.98 -3.28 1.63
C ASN A 8 2.48 -2.00 2.31
N THR A 9 2.76 -2.06 3.62
CA THR A 9 3.33 -0.92 4.36
C THR A 9 4.71 -0.55 3.84
N LEU A 10 5.57 -1.53 3.55
CA LEU A 10 6.91 -1.29 3.01
C LEU A 10 6.88 -0.58 1.65
N LEU A 11 5.98 -0.98 0.75
CA LEU A 11 5.80 -0.32 -0.55
C LEU A 11 5.36 1.13 -0.41
N ILE A 12 4.45 1.43 0.51
CA ILE A 12 3.97 2.79 0.77
C ILE A 12 5.09 3.65 1.37
N VAL A 13 5.80 3.14 2.38
CA VAL A 13 6.90 3.89 3.04
C VAL A 13 8.08 4.09 2.09
N ALA A 14 8.46 3.08 1.33
CA ALA A 14 9.54 3.18 0.35
C ALA A 14 9.18 4.13 -0.81
N GLY A 15 7.98 4.03 -1.36
CA GLY A 15 7.50 4.94 -2.41
C GLY A 15 7.36 6.38 -1.91
N GLY A 16 6.84 6.56 -0.69
CA GLY A 16 6.75 7.85 0.00
C GLY A 16 8.11 8.50 0.20
N GLY A 17 9.06 7.77 0.78
CA GLY A 17 10.43 8.25 0.99
C GLY A 17 11.14 8.58 -0.32
N MET A 18 10.96 7.76 -1.36
CA MET A 18 11.53 8.01 -2.68
C MET A 18 10.97 9.27 -3.32
N LEU A 19 9.66 9.52 -3.21
CA LEU A 19 9.04 10.74 -3.73
C LEU A 19 9.48 11.98 -2.95
N LEU A 20 9.55 11.91 -1.62
CA LEU A 20 10.08 13.00 -0.81
C LEU A 20 11.51 13.34 -1.22
N TYR A 21 12.38 12.33 -1.36
CA TYR A 21 13.75 12.53 -1.87
C TYR A 21 13.76 13.17 -3.26
N ALA A 22 12.94 12.65 -4.18
CA ALA A 22 12.89 13.15 -5.56
C ALA A 22 12.32 14.58 -5.70
N ILE A 23 11.54 15.04 -4.72
CA ILE A 23 11.01 16.41 -4.67
C ILE A 23 11.98 17.35 -3.95
N SER A 24 12.68 16.88 -2.92
CA SER A 24 13.60 17.69 -2.10
C SER A 24 14.98 17.89 -2.70
N ALA A 25 15.43 17.03 -3.62
CA ALA A 25 16.73 17.15 -4.27
C ALA A 25 16.62 17.87 -5.63
N GLU A 26 17.48 18.85 -5.86
CA GLU A 26 17.40 19.77 -7.00
C GLU A 26 17.79 19.13 -8.36
N ASP A 27 18.57 18.05 -8.35
CA ASP A 27 19.09 17.38 -9.57
C ASP A 27 18.50 15.98 -9.83
N VAL A 28 17.33 15.68 -9.29
CA VAL A 28 16.70 14.37 -9.51
C VAL A 28 15.92 14.36 -10.82
N SER A 29 16.28 13.42 -11.70
CA SER A 29 15.61 13.21 -12.98
C SER A 29 14.09 13.05 -12.81
N PRO A 30 13.26 13.65 -13.69
CA PRO A 30 11.81 13.48 -13.67
C PRO A 30 11.35 12.01 -13.67
N PHE A 31 12.15 11.10 -14.24
CA PHE A 31 11.86 9.67 -14.23
C PHE A 31 11.80 9.07 -12.82
N PHE A 32 12.59 9.57 -11.86
CA PHE A 32 12.52 9.13 -10.47
C PHE A 32 11.20 9.52 -9.80
N LYS A 33 10.65 10.70 -10.14
CA LYS A 33 9.34 11.15 -9.65
C LYS A 33 8.23 10.22 -10.18
N ILE A 34 8.29 9.85 -11.46
CA ILE A 34 7.34 8.95 -12.10
C ILE A 34 7.41 7.55 -11.46
N ILE A 35 8.62 7.00 -11.28
CA ILE A 35 8.82 5.68 -10.67
C ILE A 35 8.31 5.68 -9.22
N GLY A 36 8.66 6.69 -8.43
CA GLY A 36 8.18 6.82 -7.06
C GLY A 36 6.66 6.90 -6.96
N LEU A 37 6.02 7.62 -7.89
CA LEU A 37 4.55 7.70 -8.00
C LEU A 37 3.94 6.32 -8.31
N VAL A 38 4.48 5.60 -9.30
CA VAL A 38 4.00 4.25 -9.65
C VAL A 38 4.14 3.28 -8.48
N ILE A 39 5.24 3.33 -7.72
CA ILE A 39 5.46 2.50 -6.53
C ILE A 39 4.43 2.82 -5.44
N ILE A 40 4.17 4.11 -5.16
CA ILE A 40 3.12 4.52 -4.21
C ILE A 40 1.76 4.00 -4.67
N MET A 41 1.42 4.18 -5.95
CA MET A 41 0.13 3.73 -6.48
C MET A 41 -0.03 2.21 -6.35
N LEU A 42 1.01 1.43 -6.61
CA LEU A 42 1.00 -0.02 -6.40
C LEU A 42 0.85 -0.38 -4.92
N GLY A 43 1.57 0.29 -4.01
CA GLY A 43 1.45 0.09 -2.57
C GLY A 43 0.04 0.37 -2.06
N LEU A 44 -0.54 1.52 -2.46
CA LEU A 44 -1.90 1.92 -2.12
C LEU A 44 -2.96 1.00 -2.72
N TYR A 45 -2.79 0.58 -3.98
CA TYR A 45 -3.69 -0.37 -4.63
C TYR A 45 -3.74 -1.68 -3.85
N ARG A 46 -2.58 -2.26 -3.51
CA ARG A 46 -2.52 -3.51 -2.73
C ARG A 46 -3.09 -3.35 -1.32
N ALA A 47 -2.81 -2.22 -0.66
CA ALA A 47 -3.36 -1.93 0.66
C ALA A 47 -4.89 -1.82 0.64
N THR A 48 -5.43 -1.09 -0.34
CA THR A 48 -6.88 -0.94 -0.54
C THR A 48 -7.52 -2.28 -0.89
N ASN A 49 -6.92 -3.04 -1.80
CA ASN A 49 -7.47 -4.33 -2.23
C ASN A 49 -7.45 -5.37 -1.09
N TYR A 50 -6.40 -5.35 -0.26
CA TYR A 50 -6.35 -6.15 0.96
C TYR A 50 -7.46 -5.73 1.94
N TRP A 51 -7.65 -4.43 2.17
CA TRP A 51 -8.70 -3.92 3.04
C TRP A 51 -10.10 -4.31 2.56
N VAL A 52 -10.36 -4.23 1.25
CA VAL A 52 -11.63 -4.69 0.64
C VAL A 52 -11.81 -6.19 0.82
N ALA A 53 -10.77 -7.01 0.54
CA ALA A 53 -10.84 -8.46 0.67
C ALA A 53 -11.10 -8.91 2.11
N THR A 54 -10.45 -8.29 3.11
CA THR A 54 -10.66 -8.63 4.52
C THR A 54 -11.94 -8.05 5.11
N LYS A 55 -12.56 -7.06 4.44
CA LYS A 55 -13.78 -6.42 4.95
C LYS A 55 -14.99 -7.35 4.92
N ASP A 56 -15.07 -8.22 3.92
CA ASP A 56 -16.18 -9.18 3.75
C ASP A 56 -16.04 -10.40 4.67
N ASP A 57 -14.81 -10.76 5.07
CA ASP A 57 -14.58 -11.87 6.00
C ASP A 57 -15.12 -11.57 7.41
N HIS A 58 -15.17 -10.30 7.82
CA HIS A 58 -15.80 -9.89 9.08
C HIS A 58 -17.34 -10.00 9.08
N LYS A 59 -17.99 -10.18 7.92
CA LYS A 59 -19.44 -10.39 7.86
C LYS A 59 -19.83 -11.87 8.04
N LYS A 60 -18.95 -12.82 7.69
CA LYS A 60 -19.27 -14.25 7.73
C LYS A 60 -19.02 -14.94 9.08
N GLU A 61 -18.18 -14.37 9.94
CA GLU A 61 -17.95 -14.94 11.28
C GLU A 61 -19.10 -14.70 12.27
N ASN A 62 -20.00 -13.74 12.00
CA ASN A 62 -21.14 -13.42 12.86
C ASN A 62 -22.46 -14.11 12.46
N GLU A 63 -22.48 -14.94 11.42
CA GLU A 63 -23.69 -15.66 10.96
C GLU A 63 -23.70 -17.15 11.36
N ASN A 64 -22.71 -17.64 12.12
CA ASN A 64 -22.59 -19.06 12.55
C ASN A 64 -22.60 -19.28 14.08
N GLN A 65 -23.19 -18.35 14.86
CA GLN A 65 -23.27 -18.47 16.33
C GLN A 65 -24.70 -18.52 16.92
N ASP A 66 -25.73 -18.57 16.07
CA ASP A 66 -27.13 -18.81 16.48
C ASP A 66 -27.65 -20.07 15.79
N ASP A 67 -27.32 -21.25 16.33
CA ASP A 67 -28.05 -22.53 16.16
C ASP A 67 -27.94 -23.36 17.44
#